data_AF-A0A6N6MD51-F1
#
_entry.id   AF-A0A6N6MD51-F1
#
_cell.length_a   1.000
_cell.length_b   1.000
_cell.length_c   1.000
_cell.angle_alpha   90.00
_cell.angle_beta   90.00
_cell.angle_gamma   90.00
#
_symmetry.space_group_name_H-M   'P 1'
#
loop_
_entity.id
_entity.type
_entity.pdbx_description
1 polymer ?
#
loop_
_entity_poly.entity_id
_entity_poly.type
_entity_poly.pdbx_seq_one_letter_code
_entity_poly.pdbx_strand_id
1 'polypeptide(L)'
;MFKLLFKNLLLANYSFAKRWVNRKMPERIIPSTMHVFTTPFSFIMAGIYCWILGSLDFKFTSFLPTFIGLGIIMLPFQFFVEIKVKKAFHQWQIEKEYKTLSKTERWKKNTLAFMFFWIGFGVFLFLGAKFLGGYLVE
;
A
#
# COMPACT_ATOMS: atom_id res chain seq x y z
N MET A 1 -15.28 -10.56 9.53
CA MET A 1 -14.56 -10.93 8.29
C MET A 1 -13.45 -9.94 7.94
N PHE A 2 -13.73 -8.64 7.75
CA PHE A 2 -12.71 -7.64 7.41
C PHE A 2 -11.55 -7.53 8.40
N LYS A 3 -11.82 -7.52 9.72
CA LYS A 3 -10.76 -7.52 10.73
C LYS A 3 -9.78 -8.68 10.57
N LEU A 4 -10.27 -9.89 10.26
CA LEU A 4 -9.42 -11.07 10.08
C LEU A 4 -8.53 -10.91 8.83
N LEU A 5 -9.11 -10.43 7.73
CA LEU A 5 -8.37 -10.15 6.49
C LEU A 5 -7.28 -9.10 6.71
N PHE A 6 -7.62 -7.92 7.25
CA PHE A 6 -6.66 -6.85 7.47
C PHE A 6 -5.59 -7.21 8.51
N LYS A 7 -5.97 -7.93 9.57
CA LYS A 7 -5.00 -8.46 10.55
C LYS A 7 -4.03 -9.43 9.87
N ASN A 8 -4.54 -10.33 9.04
CA ASN A 8 -3.73 -11.29 8.31
C ASN A 8 -2.77 -10.61 7.31
N LEU A 9 -3.24 -9.60 6.59
CA LEU A 9 -2.43 -8.78 5.70
C LEU A 9 -1.39 -7.97 6.48
N LEU A 10 -1.74 -7.38 7.63
CA LEU A 10 -0.82 -6.62 8.45
C LEU A 10 0.29 -7.52 9.03
N LEU A 11 -0.07 -8.73 9.46
CA LEU A 11 0.88 -9.76 9.90
C LEU A 11 1.79 -10.22 8.74
N ALA A 12 1.24 -10.33 7.53
CA ALA A 12 2.00 -10.62 6.33
C ALA A 12 3.04 -9.54 6.02
N ASN A 13 2.63 -8.28 6.05
CA ASN A 13 3.51 -7.14 5.82
C ASN A 13 4.55 -6.98 6.93
N TYR A 14 4.23 -7.30 8.19
CA TYR A 14 5.21 -7.36 9.28
C TYR A 14 6.29 -8.41 9.02
N SER A 15 5.87 -9.62 8.64
CA SER A 15 6.79 -10.71 8.28
C SER A 15 7.71 -10.29 7.14
N PHE A 16 7.16 -9.64 6.12
CA PHE A 16 7.92 -9.15 4.97
C PHE A 16 8.91 -8.06 5.37
N ALA A 17 8.46 -7.02 6.08
CA ALA A 17 9.29 -5.92 6.54
C ALA A 17 10.44 -6.40 7.42
N LYS A 18 10.17 -7.32 8.35
CA LYS A 18 11.19 -7.89 9.23
C LYS A 18 12.25 -8.69 8.48
N ARG A 19 11.87 -9.40 7.42
CA ARG A 19 12.78 -10.26 6.66
C ARG A 19 13.58 -9.52 5.60
N TRP A 20 12.90 -8.69 4.82
CA TRP A 20 13.43 -8.12 3.57
C TRP A 20 13.82 -6.66 3.69
N VAL A 21 13.19 -5.90 4.59
CA VAL A 21 13.44 -4.45 4.71
C VAL A 21 14.39 -4.14 5.87
N ASN A 22 14.08 -4.61 7.09
CA ASN A 22 14.79 -4.20 8.31
C ASN A 22 15.38 -5.38 9.07
N ARG A 23 16.04 -6.30 8.37
CA ARG A 23 16.64 -7.50 9.00
C ARG A 23 17.62 -7.18 10.14
N LYS A 24 18.27 -6.01 10.09
CA LYS A 24 19.28 -5.56 11.05
C LYS A 24 18.87 -4.35 11.91
N MET A 25 17.65 -3.84 11.74
CA MET A 25 17.17 -2.60 12.39
C MET A 25 15.80 -2.81 13.05
N PRO A 26 15.75 -3.47 14.21
CA PRO A 26 14.49 -3.84 14.86
C PRO A 26 13.58 -2.65 15.18
N GLU A 27 14.16 -1.50 15.51
CA GLU A 27 13.47 -0.24 15.81
C GLU A 27 12.67 0.31 14.62
N ARG A 28 13.09 -0.01 13.38
CA ARG A 28 12.40 0.44 12.16
C ARG A 28 11.35 -0.53 11.64
N ILE A 29 11.21 -1.72 12.25
CA ILE A 29 10.29 -2.75 11.74
C ILE A 29 8.84 -2.25 11.74
N ILE A 30 8.39 -1.56 12.80
CA ILE A 30 7.01 -1.05 12.86
C ILE A 30 6.76 0.04 11.80
N PRO A 31 7.57 1.11 11.71
CA PRO A 31 7.51 2.08 10.60
C PRO A 31 7.45 1.42 9.22
N SER A 32 8.36 0.49 8.93
CA SER A 32 8.37 -0.15 7.61
C SER A 32 7.21 -1.11 7.40
N THR A 33 6.70 -1.76 8.45
CA THR A 33 5.47 -2.57 8.35
C THR A 33 4.29 -1.70 7.96
N MET A 34 4.16 -0.53 8.57
CA MET A 34 3.08 0.41 8.25
C MET A 34 3.22 0.87 6.80
N HIS A 35 4.41 1.31 6.39
CA HIS A 35 4.66 1.77 5.03
C HIS A 35 4.37 0.68 3.99
N VAL A 36 4.95 -0.52 4.14
CA VAL A 36 4.73 -1.63 3.20
C VAL A 36 3.26 -2.06 3.16
N PHE A 37 2.54 -1.97 4.30
CA PHE A 37 1.10 -2.25 4.33
C PHE A 37 0.27 -1.17 3.64
N THR A 38 0.64 0.12 3.73
CA THR A 38 -0.11 1.23 3.14
C THR A 38 0.19 1.44 1.66
N THR A 39 1.41 1.15 1.19
CA THR A 39 1.82 1.34 -0.21
C THR A 39 0.84 0.75 -1.24
N PRO A 40 0.32 -0.47 -1.11
CA PRO A 40 -0.58 -1.05 -2.12
C PRO A 40 -1.91 -0.30 -2.20
N PHE A 41 -2.39 0.24 -1.07
CA PHE A 41 -3.57 1.12 -1.08
C PHE A 41 -3.25 2.47 -1.72
N SER A 42 -2.06 3.03 -1.47
CA SER A 42 -1.61 4.25 -2.13
C SER A 42 -1.52 4.08 -3.65
N PHE A 43 -1.06 2.93 -4.15
CA PHE A 43 -1.09 2.60 -5.58
C PHE A 43 -2.51 2.58 -6.13
N ILE A 44 -3.44 1.89 -5.46
CA ILE A 44 -4.84 1.83 -5.89
C ILE A 44 -5.45 3.23 -5.95
N MET A 45 -5.24 4.05 -4.90
CA MET A 45 -5.75 5.42 -4.85
C MET A 45 -5.16 6.32 -5.94
N ALA A 46 -3.84 6.22 -6.18
CA ALA A 46 -3.19 6.94 -7.27
C ALA A 46 -3.74 6.51 -8.63
N GLY A 47 -4.01 5.21 -8.81
CA GLY A 47 -4.60 4.67 -10.03
C GLY A 47 -6.00 5.20 -10.26
N ILE A 48 -6.85 5.22 -9.23
CA ILE A 48 -8.19 5.80 -9.28
C ILE A 48 -8.13 7.27 -9.65
N TYR A 49 -7.23 8.04 -9.04
CA TYR A 49 -7.05 9.45 -9.37
C TYR A 49 -6.65 9.66 -10.85
N CYS A 50 -5.66 8.91 -11.33
CA CYS A 50 -5.26 8.94 -12.74
C CYS A 50 -6.44 8.60 -13.66
N TRP A 51 -7.20 7.56 -13.33
CA TRP A 51 -8.38 7.17 -14.11
C TRP A 51 -9.44 8.27 -14.15
N ILE A 52 -9.75 8.90 -13.01
CA ILE A 52 -10.68 10.03 -12.94
C ILE A 52 -10.20 11.16 -13.85
N LEU A 53 -8.94 11.58 -13.73
CA LEU A 53 -8.40 12.65 -14.58
C LEU A 53 -8.45 12.29 -16.07
N GLY A 54 -8.11 11.06 -16.44
CA GLY A 54 -8.17 10.61 -17.82
C GLY A 54 -9.59 10.44 -18.38
N SER A 55 -10.61 10.49 -17.53
CA SER A 55 -12.02 10.44 -17.93
C SER A 55 -12.68 11.82 -17.99
N LEU A 56 -11.94 12.89 -17.67
CA LEU A 56 -12.43 14.27 -17.80
C LEU A 56 -12.08 14.81 -19.17
N ASP A 57 -13.01 15.53 -19.80
CA ASP A 57 -12.78 16.24 -21.06
C ASP A 57 -11.78 17.41 -20.89
N PHE A 58 -11.56 17.84 -19.64
CA PHE A 58 -10.64 18.91 -19.30
C PHE A 58 -9.20 18.41 -19.14
N LYS A 59 -8.26 19.08 -19.82
CA LYS A 59 -6.82 18.79 -19.74
C LYS A 59 -6.06 20.02 -19.25
N PHE A 60 -5.30 19.85 -18.18
CA PHE A 60 -4.28 20.80 -17.75
C PHE A 60 -3.21 20.94 -18.83
N THR A 61 -2.76 22.18 -19.07
CA THR A 61 -1.68 22.51 -20.00
C THR A 61 -0.30 22.07 -19.52
N SER A 62 -0.16 21.66 -18.26
CA SER A 62 1.06 21.10 -17.69
C SER A 62 0.74 19.92 -16.77
N PHE A 63 1.73 19.06 -16.54
CA PHE A 63 1.60 17.94 -15.60
C PHE A 63 1.72 18.36 -14.13
N LEU A 64 2.14 19.58 -13.84
CA LEU A 64 2.37 20.04 -12.47
C LEU A 64 1.09 19.99 -11.60
N PRO A 65 -0.09 20.49 -12.03
CA PRO A 65 -1.34 20.32 -11.30
C PRO A 65 -1.72 18.85 -11.07
N THR A 66 -1.46 18.00 -12.07
CA THR A 66 -1.71 16.55 -11.98
C THR A 66 -0.89 15.94 -10.85
N PHE A 67 0.42 16.24 -10.77
CA PHE A 67 1.29 15.77 -9.70
C PHE A 67 0.95 16.35 -8.32
N ILE A 68 0.56 17.63 -8.26
CA ILE A 68 0.12 18.27 -7.01
C ILE A 68 -1.12 17.55 -6.47
N GLY A 69 -2.14 17.31 -7.31
CA GLY A 69 -3.34 16.58 -6.88
C GLY A 69 -3.05 15.14 -6.47
N LEU A 70 -2.12 14.46 -7.15
CA LEU A 70 -1.67 13.11 -6.78
C LEU A 70 -1.01 13.11 -5.38
N GLY A 71 -0.18 14.11 -5.09
CA GLY A 71 0.40 14.33 -3.77
C GLY A 71 -0.65 14.63 -2.69
N ILE A 72 -1.66 15.47 -3.00
CA ILE A 72 -2.78 15.80 -2.10
C ILE A 72 -3.63 14.56 -1.76
N ILE A 73 -3.74 13.59 -2.66
CA ILE A 73 -4.50 12.37 -2.38
C ILE A 73 -3.65 11.36 -1.63
N MET A 74 -2.40 11.15 -2.05
CA MET A 74 -1.54 10.13 -1.46
C MET A 74 -1.06 10.48 -0.05
N LEU A 75 -0.65 11.73 0.20
CA LEU A 75 -0.02 12.10 1.47
C LEU A 75 -0.99 12.03 2.66
N PRO A 76 -2.18 12.69 2.65
CA PRO A 76 -3.12 12.63 3.76
C PRO A 76 -3.67 11.23 3.97
N PHE A 77 -3.90 10.49 2.87
CA PHE A 77 -4.33 9.10 2.95
C PHE A 77 -3.27 8.24 3.66
N GLN A 78 -2.01 8.38 3.26
CA GLN A 78 -0.91 7.64 3.89
C GLN A 78 -0.78 7.99 5.38
N PHE A 79 -0.75 9.27 5.75
CA PHE A 79 -0.64 9.68 7.16
C PHE A 79 -1.83 9.19 8.01
N PHE A 80 -3.05 9.35 7.53
CA PHE A 80 -4.24 8.97 8.28
C PHE A 80 -4.35 7.45 8.45
N VAL A 81 -4.06 6.70 7.38
CA VAL A 81 -4.07 5.24 7.41
C VAL A 81 -2.93 4.71 8.28
N GLU A 82 -1.72 5.27 8.21
CA GLU A 82 -0.58 4.86 9.04
C GLU A 82 -0.90 4.97 10.53
N ILE A 83 -1.54 6.05 11.00
CA ILE A 83 -1.95 6.20 12.40
C ILE A 83 -2.92 5.08 12.81
N LYS A 84 -3.92 4.78 11.97
CA LYS A 84 -4.89 3.71 12.23
C LYS A 84 -4.23 2.33 12.23
N VAL A 85 -3.32 2.08 11.30
CA VAL A 85 -2.57 0.83 11.17
C VAL A 85 -1.66 0.64 12.37
N LYS A 86 -0.99 1.70 12.85
CA LYS A 86 -0.19 1.66 14.08
C LYS A 86 -1.02 1.22 15.28
N LYS A 87 -2.20 1.84 15.46
CA LYS A 87 -3.12 1.48 16.54
C LYS A 87 -3.58 0.03 16.42
N ALA A 88 -3.97 -0.40 15.22
CA ALA A 88 -4.39 -1.77 14.95
C ALA A 88 -3.26 -2.78 15.19
N PHE A 89 -2.02 -2.45 14.83
CA PHE A 89 -0.85 -3.29 15.03
C PHE A 89 -0.68 -3.67 16.51
N HIS A 90 -0.75 -2.68 17.39
CA HIS A 90 -0.64 -2.90 18.84
C HIS A 90 -1.86 -3.61 19.40
N GLN A 91 -3.08 -3.17 19.04
CA GLN A 91 -4.33 -3.76 19.53
C GLN A 91 -4.49 -5.23 19.12
N TRP A 92 -4.06 -5.60 17.92
CA TRP A 92 -4.17 -6.96 17.41
C TRP A 92 -2.96 -7.83 17.75
N GLN A 93 -2.00 -7.29 18.49
CA GLN A 93 -0.81 -7.99 18.98
C GLN A 93 -0.01 -8.67 17.86
N ILE A 94 0.14 -8.00 16.71
CA ILE A 94 0.75 -8.57 15.49
C ILE A 94 2.14 -9.15 15.75
N GLU A 95 2.96 -8.46 16.54
CA GLU A 95 4.30 -8.95 16.88
C GLU A 95 4.26 -10.27 17.68
N LYS A 96 3.34 -10.39 18.65
CA LYS A 96 3.21 -11.61 19.46
C LYS A 96 2.77 -12.77 18.58
N GLU A 97 1.78 -12.55 17.72
CA GLU A 97 1.31 -13.57 16.78
C GLU A 97 2.38 -13.96 15.76
N TYR A 98 3.20 -13.03 15.29
CA TYR A 98 4.32 -13.37 14.41
C TYR A 98 5.30 -14.34 15.08
N LYS A 99 5.57 -14.17 16.38
CA LYS A 99 6.50 -15.03 17.13
C LYS A 99 6.00 -16.47 17.23
N THR A 100 4.69 -16.70 17.25
CA THR A 100 4.10 -18.05 17.30
C THR A 100 4.09 -18.77 15.95
N LEU A 101 4.30 -18.04 14.83
CA LEU A 101 4.35 -18.65 13.50
C LEU A 101 5.61 -19.51 13.28
N SER A 102 5.42 -20.66 12.65
CA SER A 102 6.48 -21.51 12.11
C SER A 102 7.22 -20.87 10.92
N LYS A 103 8.38 -21.42 10.55
CA LYS A 103 9.17 -20.93 9.39
C LYS A 103 8.37 -20.98 8.08
N THR A 104 7.59 -22.04 7.88
CA THR A 104 6.76 -22.24 6.68
C THR A 104 5.62 -21.23 6.63
N GLU A 105 4.97 -20.95 7.76
CA GLU A 105 3.91 -19.94 7.84
C GLU A 105 4.45 -18.54 7.56
N ARG A 106 5.60 -18.18 8.13
CA ARG A 106 6.28 -16.89 7.84
C ARG A 106 6.61 -16.74 6.36
N TRP A 107 6.99 -17.83 5.68
CA TRP A 107 7.16 -17.80 4.23
C TRP A 107 5.86 -17.54 3.48
N LYS A 108 4.77 -18.24 3.81
CA LYS A 108 3.45 -17.98 3.22
C LYS A 108 2.99 -16.53 3.45
N LYS A 109 3.25 -15.99 4.64
CA LYS A 109 3.01 -14.58 4.98
C LYS A 109 3.80 -13.62 4.08
N ASN A 110 5.09 -13.89 3.84
CA ASN A 110 5.89 -13.06 2.94
C ASN A 110 5.38 -13.10 1.50
N THR A 111 5.00 -14.29 1.00
CA THR A 111 4.39 -14.44 -0.32
C THR A 111 3.09 -13.66 -0.42
N LEU A 112 2.24 -13.72 0.61
CA LEU A 112 0.99 -12.96 0.66
C LEU A 112 1.25 -11.44 0.61
N ALA A 113 2.22 -10.93 1.37
CA ALA A 113 2.60 -9.52 1.33
C ALA A 113 3.13 -9.10 -0.04
N PHE A 114 3.97 -9.94 -0.66
CA PHE A 114 4.49 -9.72 -2.01
C PHE A 114 3.36 -9.68 -3.04
N MET A 115 2.44 -10.64 -3.02
CA MET A 115 1.27 -10.64 -3.90
C MET A 115 0.39 -9.42 -3.67
N PHE A 116 0.14 -9.05 -2.42
CA PHE A 116 -0.67 -7.87 -2.08
C PHE A 116 -0.07 -6.59 -2.67
N PHE A 117 1.26 -6.43 -2.59
CA PHE A 117 1.97 -5.33 -3.22
C PHE A 117 1.79 -5.32 -4.74
N TRP A 118 2.04 -6.44 -5.41
CA TRP A 118 1.95 -6.52 -6.87
C TRP A 118 0.52 -6.40 -7.40
N ILE A 119 -0.48 -6.85 -6.65
CA ILE A 119 -1.89 -6.62 -7.00
C ILE A 119 -2.19 -5.12 -6.96
N GLY A 120 -1.80 -4.42 -5.89
CA GLY A 120 -1.98 -2.96 -5.80
C GLY A 120 -1.26 -2.22 -6.93
N PHE A 121 -0.02 -2.60 -7.22
CA PHE A 121 0.75 -2.04 -8.32
C PHE A 121 0.16 -2.36 -9.70
N GLY A 122 -0.32 -3.57 -9.92
CA GLY A 122 -0.98 -3.97 -11.17
C GLY A 122 -2.28 -3.20 -11.42
N VAL A 123 -3.08 -2.98 -10.37
CA VAL A 123 -4.27 -2.11 -10.44
C VAL A 123 -3.87 -0.69 -10.81
N PHE A 124 -2.80 -0.15 -10.21
CA PHE A 124 -2.28 1.16 -10.58
C PHE A 124 -1.89 1.24 -12.06
N LEU A 125 -1.16 0.25 -12.58
CA LEU A 125 -0.80 0.22 -14.01
C LEU A 125 -2.02 0.13 -14.92
N PHE A 126 -3.00 -0.71 -14.58
CA PHE A 126 -4.22 -0.88 -15.36
C PHE A 126 -5.04 0.42 -15.41
N LEU A 127 -5.26 1.06 -14.27
CA LEU A 127 -5.98 2.33 -14.19
C LEU A 127 -5.17 3.49 -14.77
N GLY A 128 -3.85 3.49 -14.59
CA GLY A 128 -2.93 4.46 -15.18
C GLY A 128 -2.89 4.37 -16.71
N ALA A 129 -3.05 3.19 -17.29
CA ALA A 129 -3.16 3.04 -18.75
C ALA A 129 -4.41 3.75 -19.30
N LYS A 130 -5.51 3.81 -18.54
CA LYS A 130 -6.68 4.61 -18.92
C LYS A 130 -6.41 6.11 -18.91
N PHE A 131 -5.57 6.59 -17.99
CA PHE A 131 -5.07 7.96 -18.01
C PHE A 131 -4.26 8.23 -19.28
N LEU A 132 -3.31 7.36 -19.63
CA LEU A 132 -2.53 7.55 -20.86
C LEU A 132 -3.45 7.54 -22.10
N GLY A 133 -4.42 6.62 -22.17
CA GLY A 133 -5.33 6.49 -23.31
C GLY A 133 -6.31 7.65 -23.50
N GLY A 134 -6.90 8.20 -22.43
CA GLY A 134 -7.87 9.31 -22.54
C GLY A 134 -7.25 10.70 -22.41
N TYR A 135 -6.22 10.84 -21.56
CA TYR A 135 -5.63 12.15 -21.27
C TYR A 135 -4.51 12.54 -22.26
N LEU A 136 -3.75 11.58 -22.81
CA LEU A 136 -2.58 11.86 -23.67
C LEU A 136 -2.78 11.56 -25.15
N VAL A 137 -3.68 10.65 -25.53
CA VAL A 137 -3.85 10.23 -26.94
C VAL A 137 -4.97 10.99 -27.67
N GLU A 138 -5.98 11.45 -26.93
CA GLU A 138 -6.92 12.50 -27.39
C GLU A 138 -6.38 13.90 -27.04
#